data_AF-A0A5P3XAV7-F1
#
_entry.id   AF-A0A5P3XAV7-F1
#
_cell.length_a   1.000
_cell.length_b   1.000
_cell.length_c   1.000
_cell.angle_alpha   90.00
_cell.angle_beta   90.00
_cell.angle_gamma   90.00
#
_symmetry.space_group_name_H-M   'P 1'
#
loop_
_entity.id
_entity.type
_entity.pdbx_description
1 polymer ?
#
loop_
_entity_poly.entity_id
_entity_poly.type
_entity_poly.pdbx_seq_one_letter_code
_entity_poly.pdbx_strand_id
1 'polypeptide(L)'
;MSISSIEIVKIHNKSFRANIYNIEPFRMIGLIDVDIQYDGETERVTLPFYRSSGTNNGKMKGLWYPIVGIKTHTGPFTEFTDFINSALTASTRRGIGKEGWLAKSLFFQDDYVPKSRIRGFSNGKHYEALLETGKILRYLYEKGSYYEMYYLTPQVLNSTVASNEIYPGNQHSQRRNFDRFIADIVKGA
;
A
#
# COMPACT_ATOMS: atom_id res chain seq x y z
N MET A 1 -21.37 19.83 8.39
CA MET A 1 -20.21 18.98 8.74
C MET A 1 -19.43 18.77 7.45
N SER A 2 -18.24 19.35 7.34
CA SER A 2 -17.36 19.09 6.20
C SER A 2 -16.88 17.65 6.32
N ILE A 3 -17.29 16.78 5.40
CA ILE A 3 -16.75 15.41 5.31
C ILE A 3 -15.32 15.59 4.85
N SER A 4 -14.37 15.19 5.69
CA SER A 4 -12.96 15.13 5.33
C SER A 4 -12.79 14.19 4.14
N SER A 5 -12.48 14.72 2.96
CA SER A 5 -12.33 13.93 1.73
C SER A 5 -10.85 13.67 1.49
N ILE A 6 -10.33 12.60 2.08
CA ILE A 6 -9.02 12.07 1.72
C ILE A 6 -9.16 11.26 0.44
N GLU A 7 -8.50 11.67 -0.63
CA GLU A 7 -8.65 11.07 -1.97
C GLU A 7 -7.34 11.09 -2.75
N ILE A 8 -7.05 10.01 -3.49
CA ILE A 8 -5.97 10.00 -4.48
C ILE A 8 -6.44 10.79 -5.70
N VAL A 9 -5.78 11.91 -5.99
CA VAL A 9 -6.17 12.81 -7.09
C VAL A 9 -5.25 12.71 -8.31
N LYS A 10 -4.03 12.16 -8.15
CA LYS A 10 -3.10 11.95 -9.26
C LYS A 10 -2.16 10.79 -9.01
N ILE A 11 -1.86 10.03 -10.05
CA ILE A 11 -0.84 8.96 -10.03
C ILE A 11 0.34 9.40 -10.89
N HIS A 12 1.55 9.38 -10.33
CA HIS A 12 2.75 9.80 -11.05
C HIS A 12 3.43 8.60 -11.68
N ASN A 13 2.91 8.14 -12.82
CA ASN A 13 3.36 6.91 -13.49
C ASN A 13 4.89 6.79 -13.66
N LYS A 14 5.59 7.91 -13.90
CA LYS A 14 7.05 7.94 -14.05
C LYS A 14 7.84 7.66 -12.76
N SER A 15 7.19 7.73 -11.59
CA SER A 15 7.79 7.40 -10.29
C SER A 15 7.73 5.90 -9.96
N PHE A 16 7.07 5.10 -10.80
CA PHE A 16 6.91 3.68 -10.54
C PHE A 16 8.26 2.97 -10.55
N ARG A 17 8.61 2.43 -9.38
CA ARG A 17 9.84 1.68 -9.16
C ARG A 17 9.50 0.32 -8.57
N ALA A 18 10.14 -0.74 -9.07
CA ALA A 18 9.84 -2.10 -8.68
C ALA A 18 11.08 -2.98 -8.64
N ASN A 19 10.98 -4.07 -7.89
CA ASN A 19 12.00 -5.10 -7.81
C ASN A 19 11.38 -6.48 -7.54
N ILE A 20 12.13 -7.53 -7.86
CA ILE A 20 11.76 -8.91 -7.52
C ILE A 20 11.81 -9.05 -6.01
N TYR A 21 10.71 -9.55 -5.45
CA TYR A 21 10.60 -9.83 -4.02
C TYR A 21 10.81 -11.32 -3.71
N ASN A 22 10.25 -12.19 -4.53
CA ASN A 22 10.45 -13.64 -4.43
C ASN A 22 10.25 -14.28 -5.80
N ILE A 23 10.95 -15.37 -6.09
CA ILE A 23 10.84 -16.12 -7.34
C ILE A 23 9.77 -17.22 -7.21
N GLU A 24 9.61 -17.82 -6.02
CA GLU A 24 8.70 -18.96 -5.82
C GLU A 24 7.84 -18.81 -4.55
N PRO A 25 6.55 -18.42 -4.68
CA PRO A 25 5.89 -17.98 -5.91
C PRO A 25 6.39 -16.60 -6.37
N PHE A 26 6.40 -16.36 -7.68
CA PHE A 26 6.89 -15.11 -8.26
C PHE A 26 6.09 -13.91 -7.76
N ARG A 27 6.78 -12.98 -7.10
CA ARG A 27 6.24 -11.73 -6.56
C ARG A 27 7.22 -10.61 -6.83
N MET A 28 6.66 -9.44 -7.10
CA MET A 28 7.40 -8.19 -7.11
C MET A 28 6.82 -7.26 -6.07
N ILE A 29 7.66 -6.34 -5.60
CA ILE A 29 7.26 -5.22 -4.76
C ILE A 29 7.57 -3.94 -5.50
N GLY A 30 6.78 -2.91 -5.24
CA GLY A 30 6.92 -1.65 -5.94
C GLY A 30 6.43 -0.48 -5.11
N LEU A 31 6.92 0.69 -5.48
CA LEU A 31 6.58 1.97 -4.90
C LEU A 31 6.09 2.88 -6.02
N ILE A 32 5.01 3.60 -5.77
CA ILE A 32 4.44 4.58 -6.69
C ILE A 32 4.12 5.83 -5.91
N ASP A 33 4.45 6.99 -6.46
CA ASP A 33 4.07 8.25 -5.85
C ASP A 33 2.72 8.72 -6.40
N VAL A 34 1.85 9.16 -5.51
CA VAL A 34 0.51 9.68 -5.81
C VAL A 34 0.33 11.03 -5.12
N ASP A 35 -0.48 11.92 -5.67
CA ASP A 35 -0.94 13.08 -4.93
C ASP A 35 -2.23 12.70 -4.21
N ILE A 36 -2.29 13.01 -2.92
CA ILE A 36 -3.45 12.77 -2.06
C ILE A 36 -3.95 14.12 -1.56
N GLN A 37 -5.23 14.39 -1.80
CA GLN A 37 -5.92 15.54 -1.21
C GLN A 37 -6.27 15.21 0.24
N TYR A 38 -5.93 16.10 1.16
CA TYR A 38 -6.32 16.12 2.57
C TYR A 38 -6.94 17.49 2.88
N ASP A 39 -8.26 17.59 3.04
CA ASP A 39 -8.96 18.77 3.58
C ASP A 39 -8.39 20.14 3.15
N GLY A 40 -8.27 20.36 1.84
CA GLY A 40 -7.78 21.62 1.25
C GLY A 40 -6.28 21.64 0.89
N GLU A 41 -5.51 20.61 1.25
CA GLU A 41 -4.09 20.47 0.93
C GLU A 41 -3.82 19.24 0.08
N THR A 42 -2.91 19.33 -0.90
CA THR A 42 -2.52 18.20 -1.74
C THR A 42 -1.07 17.84 -1.46
N GLU A 43 -0.84 16.59 -1.07
CA GLU A 43 0.47 16.11 -0.65
C GLU A 43 0.90 14.93 -1.53
N ARG A 44 2.17 14.91 -1.93
CA ARG A 44 2.77 13.75 -2.59
C ARG A 44 3.04 12.65 -1.56
N VAL A 45 2.59 11.43 -1.84
CA VAL A 45 2.78 10.27 -0.97
C VAL A 45 3.26 9.08 -1.79
N THR A 46 4.33 8.43 -1.34
CA THR A 46 4.74 7.13 -1.87
C THR A 46 3.86 6.04 -1.25
N LEU A 47 3.25 5.20 -2.10
CA LEU A 47 2.46 4.04 -1.69
C LEU A 47 3.15 2.73 -2.12
N PRO A 48 3.16 1.70 -1.25
CA PRO A 48 3.74 0.40 -1.58
C PRO A 48 2.69 -0.58 -2.12
N PHE A 49 3.07 -1.33 -3.15
CA PHE A 49 2.25 -2.37 -3.77
C PHE A 49 3.05 -3.67 -3.94
N TYR A 50 2.33 -4.78 -4.07
CA TYR A 50 2.91 -6.06 -4.48
C TYR A 50 2.20 -6.65 -5.69
N ARG A 51 2.95 -7.28 -6.58
CA ARG A 51 2.43 -8.04 -7.71
C ARG A 51 1.98 -9.43 -7.28
N SER A 52 0.72 -9.75 -7.52
CA SER A 52 0.15 -11.05 -7.14
C SER A 52 0.58 -12.18 -8.08
N SER A 53 0.93 -13.33 -7.49
CA SER A 53 1.14 -14.60 -8.19
C SER A 53 -0.16 -15.29 -8.60
N GLY A 54 -1.32 -14.83 -8.12
CA GLY A 54 -2.63 -15.42 -8.40
C GLY A 54 -3.00 -16.63 -7.54
N THR A 55 -2.15 -17.01 -6.57
CA THR A 55 -2.30 -18.27 -5.81
C THR A 55 -3.16 -18.17 -4.55
N ASN A 56 -3.77 -17.01 -4.24
CA ASN A 56 -4.54 -16.79 -3.00
C ASN A 56 -5.88 -16.08 -3.23
N ASN A 57 -6.98 -16.68 -2.72
CA ASN A 57 -8.24 -16.04 -2.32
C ASN A 57 -8.84 -15.00 -3.31
N GLY A 58 -9.00 -15.36 -4.58
CA GLY A 58 -9.68 -14.50 -5.56
C GLY A 58 -8.86 -13.32 -6.07
N LYS A 59 -7.54 -13.29 -5.81
CA LYS A 59 -6.64 -12.29 -6.38
C LYS A 59 -6.24 -12.63 -7.81
N MET A 60 -6.30 -11.66 -8.69
CA MET A 60 -5.92 -11.79 -10.09
C MET A 60 -4.39 -11.88 -10.21
N LYS A 61 -3.92 -12.88 -10.97
CA LYS A 61 -2.50 -13.01 -11.31
C LYS A 61 -2.02 -11.78 -12.08
N GLY A 62 -0.86 -11.24 -11.70
CA GLY A 62 -0.25 -10.08 -12.34
C GLY A 62 -0.83 -8.72 -11.94
N LEU A 63 -1.96 -8.67 -11.22
CA LEU A 63 -2.46 -7.42 -10.65
C LEU A 63 -1.64 -6.99 -9.44
N TRP A 64 -1.50 -5.68 -9.26
CA TRP A 64 -0.81 -5.07 -8.13
C TRP A 64 -1.80 -4.69 -7.04
N TYR A 65 -1.45 -5.04 -5.80
CA TYR A 65 -2.31 -4.85 -4.63
C TYR A 65 -1.59 -4.01 -3.58
N PRO A 66 -2.30 -3.10 -2.88
CA PRO A 66 -1.69 -2.26 -1.87
C PRO A 66 -1.25 -3.09 -0.67
N ILE A 67 -0.17 -2.64 -0.03
CA ILE A 67 0.31 -3.12 1.26
C ILE A 67 0.58 -1.89 2.15
N VAL A 68 0.89 -2.12 3.42
CA VAL A 68 1.44 -1.07 4.29
C VAL A 68 2.90 -1.29 4.63
N GLY A 69 3.43 -2.44 4.23
CA GLY A 69 4.80 -2.87 4.46
C GLY A 69 4.94 -4.38 4.34
N ILE A 70 6.12 -4.88 4.65
CA ILE A 70 6.45 -6.31 4.63
C ILE A 70 7.14 -6.65 5.93
N LYS A 71 6.66 -7.67 6.64
CA LYS A 71 7.30 -8.12 7.88
C LYS A 71 8.72 -8.62 7.60
N THR A 72 9.72 -8.10 8.28
CA THR A 72 11.13 -8.50 8.11
C THR A 72 11.60 -9.53 9.14
N HIS A 73 10.84 -9.73 10.21
CA HIS A 73 11.12 -10.73 11.24
C HIS A 73 9.84 -11.39 11.76
N THR A 74 9.86 -12.68 12.10
CA THR A 74 8.68 -13.31 12.71
C THR A 74 8.44 -12.79 14.13
N GLY A 75 7.23 -12.35 14.45
CA GLY A 75 6.87 -11.85 15.78
C GLY A 75 5.82 -10.73 15.76
N PRO A 76 5.66 -10.01 16.88
CA PRO A 76 4.79 -8.83 16.97
C PRO A 76 5.14 -7.75 15.94
N PHE A 77 4.18 -6.88 15.66
CA PHE A 77 4.37 -5.73 14.76
C PHE A 77 5.06 -4.58 15.50
N THR A 78 6.35 -4.36 15.20
CA THR A 78 7.20 -3.33 15.82
C THR A 78 8.05 -2.56 14.82
N GLU A 79 7.90 -2.86 13.52
CA GLU A 79 8.83 -2.43 12.47
C GLU A 79 8.21 -1.44 11.47
N PHE A 80 6.92 -1.11 11.66
CA PHE A 80 6.23 -0.06 10.91
C PHE A 80 6.05 1.17 11.82
N THR A 81 5.21 2.12 11.41
CA THR A 81 4.82 3.26 12.24
C THR A 81 3.97 2.80 13.44
N ASP A 82 3.93 3.59 14.52
CA ASP A 82 3.16 3.25 15.73
C ASP A 82 1.68 3.00 15.43
N PHE A 83 1.11 3.82 14.54
CA PHE A 83 -0.26 3.65 14.06
C PHE A 83 -0.44 2.33 13.31
N ILE A 84 0.42 2.05 12.31
CA ILE A 84 0.32 0.83 11.51
C ILE A 84 0.56 -0.43 12.35
N ASN A 85 1.54 -0.40 13.26
CA ASN A 85 1.80 -1.50 14.20
C ASN A 85 0.55 -1.79 15.05
N SER A 86 -0.09 -0.76 15.59
CA SER A 86 -1.32 -0.89 16.39
C SER A 86 -2.47 -1.46 15.57
N ALA A 87 -2.68 -0.93 14.36
CA ALA A 87 -3.75 -1.37 13.47
C ALA A 87 -3.55 -2.82 13.00
N LEU A 88 -2.31 -3.21 12.68
CA LEU A 88 -1.99 -4.60 12.28
C LEU A 88 -2.16 -5.57 13.44
N THR A 89 -1.79 -5.15 14.65
CA THR A 89 -1.99 -5.93 15.88
C THR A 89 -3.47 -6.21 16.11
N ALA A 90 -4.32 -5.20 15.94
CA ALA A 90 -5.78 -5.33 16.09
C ALA A 90 -6.44 -6.16 14.98
N SER A 91 -5.91 -6.12 13.75
CA SER A 91 -6.50 -6.79 12.57
C SER A 91 -5.92 -8.18 12.27
N THR A 92 -4.97 -8.67 13.07
CA THR A 92 -4.31 -9.97 12.85
C THR A 92 -4.54 -10.88 14.04
N ARG A 93 -4.84 -12.16 13.77
CA ARG A 93 -4.98 -13.18 14.81
C ARG A 93 -3.71 -13.24 15.67
N ARG A 94 -3.85 -12.98 16.98
CA ARG A 94 -2.76 -12.91 17.97
C ARG A 94 -1.76 -11.76 17.80
N GLY A 95 -2.01 -10.80 16.91
CA GLY A 95 -1.15 -9.62 16.73
C GLY A 95 0.28 -9.92 16.26
N ILE A 96 0.48 -11.04 15.55
CA ILE A 96 1.81 -11.52 15.12
C ILE A 96 1.81 -11.74 13.61
N GLY A 97 2.92 -11.37 12.96
CA GLY A 97 3.21 -11.66 11.55
C GLY A 97 4.43 -12.58 11.41
N LYS A 98 4.43 -13.43 10.37
CA LYS A 98 5.62 -14.18 9.95
C LYS A 98 6.51 -13.31 9.08
N GLU A 99 7.82 -13.54 9.10
CA GLU A 99 8.73 -12.94 8.13
C GLU A 99 8.24 -13.16 6.69
N GLY A 100 8.38 -12.12 5.88
CA GLY A 100 7.90 -12.06 4.50
C GLY A 100 6.38 -11.92 4.36
N TRP A 101 5.66 -11.73 5.46
CA TRP A 101 4.23 -11.46 5.40
C TRP A 101 3.97 -10.06 4.83
N LEU A 102 3.26 -10.02 3.71
CA LEU A 102 2.77 -8.80 3.07
C LEU A 102 1.68 -8.20 3.96
N ALA A 103 1.95 -7.08 4.62
CA ALA A 103 1.03 -6.45 5.58
C ALA A 103 -0.12 -5.78 4.84
N LYS A 104 -1.27 -6.45 4.81
CA LYS A 104 -2.43 -6.06 4.02
C LYS A 104 -3.77 -6.26 4.71
N SER A 105 -3.80 -6.80 5.93
CA SER A 105 -5.04 -7.06 6.67
C SER A 105 -5.90 -5.81 6.84
N LEU A 106 -5.26 -4.64 6.95
CA LEU A 106 -5.90 -3.33 7.12
C LEU A 106 -6.84 -2.93 5.98
N PHE A 107 -6.68 -3.52 4.80
CA PHE A 107 -7.56 -3.25 3.66
C PHE A 107 -8.86 -4.07 3.70
N PHE A 108 -8.99 -5.04 4.62
CA PHE A 108 -10.08 -6.03 4.66
C PHE A 108 -10.91 -5.99 5.95
N GLN A 109 -11.07 -4.82 6.58
CA GLN A 109 -11.70 -4.74 7.91
C GLN A 109 -13.20 -5.06 7.92
N ASP A 110 -13.88 -4.94 6.79
CA ASP A 110 -15.29 -5.36 6.66
C ASP A 110 -15.38 -6.81 6.11
N ASP A 111 -16.20 -7.64 6.75
CA ASP A 111 -16.48 -9.01 6.32
C ASP A 111 -17.26 -9.04 5.00
N TYR A 112 -17.95 -7.96 4.65
CA TYR A 112 -18.71 -7.85 3.43
C TYR A 112 -17.91 -7.22 2.28
N VAL A 113 -17.47 -8.05 1.34
CA VAL A 113 -16.99 -7.61 0.02
C VAL A 113 -18.10 -7.89 -1.00
N PRO A 114 -18.70 -6.87 -1.63
CA PRO A 114 -19.66 -7.06 -2.72
C PRO A 114 -19.09 -7.99 -3.79
N LYS A 115 -19.89 -8.93 -4.32
CA LYS A 115 -19.44 -9.90 -5.35
C LYS A 115 -18.88 -9.23 -6.61
N SER A 116 -19.27 -7.98 -6.89
CA SER A 116 -18.76 -7.16 -7.99
C SER A 116 -17.34 -6.63 -7.79
N ARG A 117 -16.81 -6.67 -6.56
CA ARG A 117 -15.49 -6.11 -6.23
C ARG A 117 -14.40 -7.18 -6.18
N ILE A 118 -13.22 -6.82 -6.67
CA ILE A 118 -12.02 -7.65 -6.60
C ILE A 118 -11.48 -7.59 -5.17
N ARG A 119 -11.36 -8.75 -4.51
CA ARG A 119 -10.74 -8.86 -3.19
C ARG A 119 -9.28 -8.44 -3.26
N GLY A 120 -8.79 -7.77 -2.22
CA GLY A 120 -7.38 -7.39 -2.13
C GLY A 120 -7.12 -5.88 -1.98
N PHE A 121 -8.16 -5.06 -2.10
CA PHE A 121 -8.15 -3.61 -1.94
C PHE A 121 -9.01 -3.20 -0.73
N SER A 122 -9.07 -1.90 -0.42
CA SER A 122 -9.95 -1.36 0.63
C SER A 122 -11.42 -1.69 0.33
N ASN A 123 -12.22 -1.99 1.35
CA ASN A 123 -13.67 -2.17 1.21
C ASN A 123 -14.45 -0.83 1.21
N GLY A 124 -13.82 0.25 1.67
CA GLY A 124 -14.44 1.57 1.80
C GLY A 124 -14.35 2.43 0.54
N LYS A 125 -14.41 3.75 0.76
CA LYS A 125 -14.37 4.78 -0.32
C LYS A 125 -13.13 4.72 -1.20
N HIS A 126 -12.01 4.17 -0.69
CA HIS A 126 -10.73 4.07 -1.41
C HIS A 126 -10.63 2.91 -2.39
N TYR A 127 -11.65 2.05 -2.46
CA TYR A 127 -11.62 0.85 -3.30
C TYR A 127 -11.24 1.16 -4.75
N GLU A 128 -11.96 2.08 -5.41
CA GLU A 128 -11.78 2.34 -6.84
C GLU A 128 -10.41 2.95 -7.14
N ALA A 129 -9.96 3.92 -6.33
CA ALA A 129 -8.67 4.57 -6.52
C ALA A 129 -7.49 3.60 -6.35
N LEU A 130 -7.55 2.72 -5.35
CA LEU A 130 -6.52 1.70 -5.13
C LEU A 130 -6.55 0.62 -6.22
N LEU A 131 -7.74 0.23 -6.69
CA LEU A 131 -7.88 -0.71 -7.82
C LEU A 131 -7.31 -0.12 -9.10
N GLU A 132 -7.63 1.14 -9.40
CA GLU A 132 -7.16 1.81 -10.61
C GLU A 132 -5.64 1.98 -10.58
N THR A 133 -5.09 2.35 -9.43
CA THR A 133 -3.62 2.36 -9.23
C THR A 133 -3.05 0.97 -9.52
N GLY A 134 -3.63 -0.10 -8.97
CA GLY A 134 -3.18 -1.47 -9.22
C GLY A 134 -3.21 -1.90 -10.70
N LYS A 135 -4.22 -1.44 -11.46
CA LYS A 135 -4.31 -1.67 -12.91
C LYS A 135 -3.26 -0.90 -13.69
N ILE A 136 -3.02 0.37 -13.33
CA ILE A 136 -1.98 1.20 -13.94
C ILE A 136 -0.61 0.58 -13.72
N LEU A 137 -0.29 0.14 -12.49
CA LEU A 137 0.98 -0.53 -12.20
C LEU A 137 1.16 -1.82 -13.00
N ARG A 138 0.06 -2.57 -13.20
CA ARG A 138 0.07 -3.76 -14.07
C ARG A 138 0.42 -3.38 -15.50
N TYR A 139 -0.28 -2.39 -16.07
CA TYR A 139 -0.03 -1.91 -17.43
C TYR A 139 1.41 -1.42 -17.61
N LEU A 140 1.90 -0.60 -16.68
CA LEU A 140 3.26 -0.07 -16.71
C LEU A 140 4.31 -1.20 -16.66
N TYR A 141 4.13 -2.17 -15.77
CA TYR A 141 5.01 -3.32 -15.68
C TYR A 141 5.00 -4.16 -16.97
N GLU A 142 3.83 -4.48 -17.51
CA GLU A 142 3.68 -5.27 -18.75
C GLU A 142 4.28 -4.56 -19.98
N LYS A 143 4.40 -3.24 -19.93
CA LYS A 143 5.06 -2.42 -20.97
C LYS A 143 6.54 -2.14 -20.69
N GLY A 144 7.12 -2.65 -19.60
CA GLY A 144 8.49 -2.31 -19.20
C GLY A 144 8.69 -0.83 -18.81
N SER A 145 7.60 -0.12 -18.51
CA SER A 145 7.57 1.30 -18.18
C SER A 145 7.67 1.53 -16.66
N TYR A 146 8.75 1.06 -16.06
CA TYR A 146 9.06 1.23 -14.64
C TYR A 146 10.57 1.31 -14.43
N TYR A 147 11.00 1.89 -13.32
CA TYR A 147 12.40 1.88 -12.92
C TYR A 147 12.71 0.62 -12.12
N GLU A 148 13.69 -0.16 -12.56
CA GLU A 148 14.17 -1.30 -11.79
C GLU A 148 15.05 -0.80 -10.64
N MET A 149 14.55 -0.94 -9.42
CA MET A 149 15.22 -0.49 -8.21
C MET A 149 15.83 -1.71 -7.50
N TYR A 150 16.98 -2.19 -7.97
CA TYR A 150 17.60 -3.45 -7.51
C TYR A 150 17.80 -3.55 -5.99
N TYR A 151 17.93 -2.40 -5.30
CA TYR A 151 18.09 -2.31 -3.85
C TYR A 151 16.76 -2.19 -3.08
N LEU A 152 15.61 -2.24 -3.76
CA LEU A 152 14.30 -2.25 -3.10
C LEU A 152 14.08 -3.60 -2.41
N THR A 153 14.48 -3.67 -1.14
CA THR A 153 14.22 -4.79 -0.22
C THR A 153 12.99 -4.49 0.66
N PRO A 154 12.45 -5.47 1.40
CA PRO A 154 11.44 -5.22 2.43
C PRO A 154 11.81 -4.10 3.41
N GLN A 155 13.06 -4.05 3.87
CA GLN A 155 13.56 -3.02 4.77
C GLN A 155 13.52 -1.63 4.13
N VAL A 156 13.98 -1.51 2.88
CA VAL A 156 13.96 -0.25 2.12
C VAL A 156 12.53 0.19 1.83
N LEU A 157 11.63 -0.74 1.51
CA LEU A 157 10.22 -0.45 1.32
C LEU A 157 9.60 0.12 2.60
N ASN A 158 9.79 -0.55 3.74
CA ASN A 158 9.25 -0.12 5.03
C ASN A 158 9.81 1.24 5.45
N SER A 159 11.13 1.45 5.31
CA SER A 159 11.77 2.72 5.68
C SER A 159 11.35 3.87 4.75
N THR A 160 11.11 3.61 3.47
CA THR A 160 10.63 4.63 2.52
C THR A 160 9.26 5.14 2.95
N VAL A 161 8.31 4.24 3.23
CA VAL A 161 6.95 4.66 3.57
C VAL A 161 6.83 5.25 4.97
N ALA A 162 7.75 4.89 5.88
CA ALA A 162 7.86 5.44 7.23
C ALA A 162 8.85 6.62 7.34
N SER A 163 9.34 7.15 6.20
CA SER A 163 10.34 8.21 6.19
C SER A 163 9.81 9.52 6.78
N ASN A 164 10.64 10.20 7.57
CA ASN A 164 10.34 11.56 8.05
C ASN A 164 10.70 12.65 7.03
N GLU A 165 11.16 12.28 5.83
CA GLU A 165 11.40 13.21 4.74
C GLU A 165 10.11 13.93 4.31
N ILE A 166 10.24 15.22 4.03
CA ILE A 166 9.18 16.06 3.46
C ILE A 166 9.51 16.24 1.99
N TYR A 167 8.68 15.69 1.10
CA TYR A 167 8.90 15.82 -0.35
C TYR A 167 8.70 17.26 -0.83
N PRO A 168 9.33 17.67 -1.95
CA PRO A 168 9.13 19.00 -2.50
C PRO A 168 7.65 19.31 -2.74
N GLY A 169 7.17 20.39 -2.14
CA GLY A 169 5.77 20.84 -2.22
C GLY A 169 4.85 20.28 -1.11
N ASN A 170 5.32 19.32 -0.31
CA ASN A 170 4.58 18.83 0.85
C ASN A 170 4.74 19.76 2.06
N GLN A 171 3.69 19.84 2.88
CA GLN A 171 3.76 20.42 4.22
C GLN A 171 4.09 19.37 5.29
N HIS A 172 3.89 18.10 4.98
CA HIS A 172 4.03 17.00 5.94
C HIS A 172 4.96 15.90 5.43
N SER A 173 5.53 15.17 6.38
CA SER A 173 6.43 14.06 6.05
C SER A 173 5.70 12.93 5.35
N GLN A 174 6.45 12.16 4.57
CA GLN A 174 5.98 10.91 3.96
C GLN A 174 5.30 10.00 5.00
N ARG A 175 5.91 9.83 6.19
CA ARG A 175 5.32 9.09 7.32
C ARG A 175 3.96 9.63 7.73
N ARG A 176 3.84 10.93 7.99
CA ARG A 176 2.60 11.54 8.48
C ARG A 176 1.48 11.42 7.44
N ASN A 177 1.79 11.69 6.17
CA ASN A 177 0.81 11.57 5.09
C ASN A 177 0.39 10.12 4.88
N PHE A 178 1.35 9.19 4.86
CA PHE A 178 1.05 7.77 4.75
C PHE A 178 0.18 7.27 5.91
N ASP A 179 0.52 7.59 7.16
CA ASP A 179 -0.27 7.22 8.34
C ASP A 179 -1.70 7.79 8.28
N ARG A 180 -1.87 9.05 7.86
CA ARG A 180 -3.20 9.68 7.67
C ARG A 180 -4.02 8.92 6.62
N PHE A 181 -3.42 8.59 5.48
CA PHE A 181 -4.10 7.86 4.42
C PHE A 181 -4.52 6.46 4.88
N ILE A 182 -3.63 5.70 5.52
CA ILE A 182 -3.97 4.37 6.04
C ILE A 182 -5.01 4.47 7.16
N ALA A 183 -4.95 5.49 8.01
CA ALA A 183 -5.96 5.70 9.05
C ALA A 183 -7.36 5.95 8.47
N ASP A 184 -7.45 6.70 7.38
CA ASP A 184 -8.73 6.94 6.72
C ASP A 184 -9.24 5.71 5.96
N ILE A 185 -8.36 4.89 5.40
CA ILE A 185 -8.71 3.56 4.87
C ILE A 185 -9.27 2.67 5.97
N VAL A 186 -8.65 2.66 7.15
CA VAL A 186 -9.06 1.82 8.28
C VAL A 186 -10.36 2.30 8.92
N LYS A 187 -10.56 3.62 9.05
CA LYS A 187 -11.75 4.20 9.70
C LYS A 187 -12.95 4.38 8.76
N GLY A 188 -12.69 4.51 7.46
CA GLY A 188 -13.71 4.69 6.41
C GLY A 188 -14.03 3.42 5.63
N ALA A 189 -13.53 2.26 6.10
CA ALA A 189 -13.93 0.93 5.64
C ALA A 189 -15.17 0.44 6.38
#